data_AF-A0A7V4LCD5-F1
#
_entry.id   AF-A0A7V4LCD5-F1
#
_cell.length_a   1.000
_cell.length_b   1.000
_cell.length_c   1.000
_cell.angle_alpha   90.00
_cell.angle_beta   90.00
_cell.angle_gamma   90.00
#
_symmetry.space_group_name_H-M   'P 1'
#
loop_
_entity.id
_entity.type
_entity.pdbx_description
1 polymer ?
#
loop_
_entity_poly.entity_id
_entity_poly.type
_entity_poly.pdbx_seq_one_letter_code
_entity_poly.pdbx_strand_id
1 'polypeptide(L)'
;MECKPSIHVDARGTGWASFWFDGRDPFLMDGLKEVPYNRAPYTKYPNLANILEDEPAKAKYNRIERNVRMGGTWIEWLDGMSEQTVLVRDNWLEGDPGFVAPEKGDFRLKKTSPLRRLGFKEIPVARIGLQPDRYRTAAAIARVKE
;
A
#
# COMPACT_ATOMS: atom_id res chain seq x y z
N MET A 1 -16.82 -5.79 -6.28
CA MET A 1 -16.21 -4.51 -5.85
C MET A 1 -16.92 -4.00 -4.59
N GLU A 2 -16.89 -4.80 -3.52
CA GLU A 2 -17.59 -4.45 -2.27
C GLU A 2 -16.73 -4.85 -1.07
N CYS A 3 -15.55 -4.24 -0.95
CA CYS A 3 -14.67 -4.46 0.18
C CYS A 3 -15.27 -3.86 1.45
N LYS A 4 -15.34 -4.63 2.54
CA LYS A 4 -15.86 -4.19 3.83
C LYS A 4 -14.84 -4.53 4.93
N PRO A 5 -13.90 -3.63 5.24
CA PRO A 5 -13.58 -2.36 4.59
C PRO A 5 -12.53 -2.50 3.47
N SER A 6 -12.23 -1.37 2.82
CA SER A 6 -11.16 -1.29 1.82
C SER A 6 -9.77 -1.27 2.48
N ILE A 7 -9.66 -0.67 3.67
CA ILE A 7 -8.40 -0.55 4.42
C ILE A 7 -8.67 -0.77 5.91
N HIS A 8 -7.88 -1.65 6.54
CA HIS A 8 -7.72 -1.72 7.99
C HIS A 8 -6.48 -0.94 8.41
N VAL A 9 -6.62 -0.06 9.39
CA VAL A 9 -5.49 0.56 10.07
C VAL A 9 -5.57 0.23 11.54
N ASP A 10 -4.51 -0.40 12.03
CA ASP A 10 -4.57 -1.19 13.24
C ASP A 10 -3.25 -1.09 14.00
N ALA A 11 -3.33 -0.96 15.32
CA ALA A 11 -2.21 -0.94 16.24
C ALA A 11 -2.14 -2.22 17.07
N ARG A 12 -2.27 -3.39 16.43
CA ARG A 12 -2.22 -4.72 17.07
C ARG A 12 -1.11 -4.90 18.10
N GLY A 13 0.03 -4.25 17.90
CA GLY A 13 1.17 -4.27 18.82
C GLY A 13 0.84 -3.71 20.22
N THR A 14 -0.28 -3.00 20.39
CA THR A 14 -0.76 -2.54 21.70
C THR A 14 -1.77 -3.50 22.34
N GLY A 15 -2.22 -4.51 21.60
CA GLY A 15 -3.22 -5.49 22.03
C GLY A 15 -2.65 -6.90 22.12
N TRP A 16 -3.30 -7.85 21.43
CA TRP A 16 -2.91 -9.26 21.47
C TRP A 16 -1.48 -9.51 20.98
N ALA A 17 -0.93 -8.64 20.11
CA ALA A 17 0.43 -8.73 19.58
C ALA A 17 1.44 -7.87 20.35
N SER A 18 1.14 -7.51 21.60
CA SER A 18 2.08 -6.80 22.48
C SER A 18 3.37 -7.56 22.78
N PHE A 19 3.35 -8.88 22.68
CA PHE A 19 4.48 -9.72 23.06
C PHE A 19 5.74 -9.53 22.20
N TRP A 20 5.60 -9.00 20.98
CA TRP A 20 6.73 -8.61 20.12
C TRP A 20 7.39 -7.28 20.54
N PHE A 21 6.74 -6.50 21.40
CA PHE A 21 7.18 -5.17 21.83
C PHE A 21 7.50 -5.08 23.32
N ASP A 22 6.97 -5.98 24.16
CA ASP A 22 7.22 -6.00 25.61
C ASP A 22 8.34 -6.97 26.06
N GLY A 23 9.00 -7.62 25.10
CA GLY A 23 10.17 -8.47 25.33
C GLY A 23 9.88 -9.95 25.58
N ARG A 24 8.60 -10.38 25.55
CA ARG A 24 8.23 -11.81 25.63
C ARG A 24 8.69 -12.62 24.41
N ASP A 25 8.71 -12.01 23.23
CA ASP A 25 9.26 -12.57 22.00
C ASP A 25 10.20 -11.55 21.33
N PRO A 26 11.51 -11.84 21.25
CA PRO A 26 12.49 -10.91 20.69
C PRO A 26 12.51 -10.91 19.15
N PHE A 27 11.76 -11.78 18.46
CA PHE A 27 11.87 -11.99 17.01
C PHE A 27 11.89 -10.69 16.19
N LEU A 28 10.97 -9.76 16.48
CA LEU A 28 10.87 -8.49 15.77
C LEU A 28 12.06 -7.56 16.07
N MET A 29 12.48 -7.50 17.32
CA MET A 29 13.59 -6.66 17.75
C MET A 29 14.94 -7.19 17.27
N ASP A 30 15.12 -8.51 17.24
CA ASP A 30 16.32 -9.15 16.69
C ASP A 30 16.38 -8.95 15.17
N GLY A 31 15.28 -9.13 14.45
CA GLY A 31 15.21 -8.83 13.02
C GLY A 31 15.52 -7.36 12.71
N LEU A 32 15.10 -6.42 13.57
CA LEU A 32 15.42 -5.01 13.39
C LEU A 32 16.91 -4.70 13.56
N LYS A 33 17.65 -5.42 14.42
CA LYS A 33 19.11 -5.25 14.58
C LYS A 33 19.89 -5.62 13.32
N GLU A 34 19.36 -6.54 12.53
CA GLU A 34 19.95 -6.98 11.25
C GLU A 34 19.74 -5.97 10.11
N VAL A 35 18.85 -4.98 10.30
CA VAL A 35 18.56 -3.93 9.32
C VAL A 35 19.12 -2.60 9.83
N PRO A 36 19.95 -1.89 9.06
CA PRO A 36 20.53 -0.61 9.50
C PRO A 36 19.52 0.55 9.39
N TYR A 37 18.35 0.40 10.04
CA TYR A 37 17.19 1.29 9.93
C TYR A 37 17.47 2.73 10.37
N ASN A 38 18.49 2.96 11.19
CA ASN A 38 18.93 4.29 11.64
C ASN A 38 20.11 4.87 10.83
N ARG A 39 20.45 4.25 9.69
CA ARG A 39 21.48 4.73 8.76
C ARG A 39 20.90 4.97 7.37
N ALA A 40 21.68 5.57 6.47
CA ALA A 40 21.28 5.67 5.07
C ALA A 40 21.02 4.26 4.48
N PRO A 41 19.95 4.07 3.66
CA PRO A 41 19.07 5.09 3.08
C PRO A 41 17.87 5.49 3.96
N TYR A 42 17.66 4.84 5.10
CA TYR A 42 16.46 4.96 5.91
C TYR A 42 16.34 6.28 6.66
N THR A 43 17.46 6.96 6.96
CA THR A 43 17.48 8.30 7.58
C THR A 43 16.78 9.39 6.75
N LYS A 44 16.45 9.11 5.48
CA LYS A 44 15.54 9.95 4.67
C LYS A 44 14.10 9.98 5.20
N TYR A 45 13.76 9.05 6.09
CA TYR A 45 12.45 8.88 6.71
C TYR A 45 12.63 8.99 8.25
N PRO A 46 12.56 10.21 8.82
CA PRO A 46 12.93 10.45 10.22
C PRO A 46 12.15 9.57 11.21
N ASN A 47 10.85 9.42 10.99
CA ASN A 47 9.98 8.63 11.85
C ASN A 47 10.29 7.13 11.80
N LEU A 48 10.89 6.64 10.70
CA LEU A 48 11.34 5.25 10.60
C LEU A 48 12.70 5.07 11.28
N ALA A 49 13.63 6.00 11.06
CA ALA A 49 14.96 5.96 11.67
C ALA A 49 14.91 6.04 13.20
N ASN A 50 13.90 6.73 13.73
CA ASN A 50 13.67 6.92 15.17
C ASN A 50 12.47 6.10 15.68
N ILE A 51 12.06 5.03 14.97
CA ILE A 51 10.81 4.30 15.29
C ILE A 51 10.78 3.73 16.71
N LEU A 52 11.94 3.37 17.26
CA LEU A 52 12.06 2.85 18.63
C LEU A 52 12.02 3.93 19.72
N GLU A 53 12.14 5.21 19.35
CA GLU A 53 12.07 6.35 20.28
C GLU A 53 10.63 6.87 20.45
N ASP A 54 9.67 6.30 19.72
CA ASP A 54 8.24 6.64 19.75
C ASP A 54 7.41 5.46 20.28
N GLU A 55 6.24 5.20 19.69
CA GLU A 55 5.34 4.10 20.02
C GLU A 55 5.40 3.03 18.89
N PRO A 56 6.44 2.19 18.80
CA PRO A 56 6.69 1.29 17.66
C PRO A 56 5.58 0.24 17.46
N ALA A 57 4.77 0.00 18.49
CA ALA A 57 3.61 -0.87 18.46
C ALA A 57 2.40 -0.29 17.68
N LYS A 58 2.40 1.01 17.38
CA LYS A 58 1.32 1.71 16.66
C LYS A 58 1.70 1.97 15.21
N ALA A 59 0.74 1.86 14.30
CA ALA A 59 0.95 2.09 12.87
C ALA A 59 0.99 3.59 12.48
N LYS A 60 1.76 4.41 13.22
CA LYS A 60 1.86 5.86 13.05
C LYS A 60 2.59 6.24 11.76
N TYR A 61 2.32 7.46 11.28
CA TYR A 61 2.99 8.11 10.13
C TYR A 61 2.83 7.41 8.79
N ASN A 62 1.96 6.40 8.70
CA ASN A 62 1.51 5.88 7.43
C ASN A 62 0.75 6.95 6.64
N ARG A 63 0.71 6.77 5.32
CA ARG A 63 0.09 7.73 4.39
C ARG A 63 -0.86 6.98 3.47
N ILE A 64 -2.15 7.22 3.59
CA ILE A 64 -3.21 6.70 2.72
C ILE A 64 -3.59 7.82 1.76
N GLU A 65 -2.93 7.87 0.61
CA GLU A 65 -3.08 8.98 -0.31
C GLU A 65 -3.28 8.54 -1.75
N ARG A 66 -4.05 9.32 -2.51
CA ARG A 66 -4.26 9.11 -3.95
C ARG A 66 -4.68 7.67 -4.25
N ASN A 67 -5.66 7.18 -3.50
CA ASN A 67 -6.35 5.92 -3.76
C ASN A 67 -7.69 6.19 -4.47
N VAL A 68 -8.22 5.15 -5.11
CA VAL A 68 -9.58 5.15 -5.67
C VAL A 68 -10.35 4.03 -5.01
N ARG A 69 -11.44 4.38 -4.33
CA ARG A 69 -12.33 3.40 -3.73
C ARG A 69 -13.61 3.30 -4.55
N MET A 70 -13.99 2.06 -4.88
CA MET A 70 -15.21 1.72 -5.61
C MET A 70 -16.09 0.82 -4.74
N GLY A 71 -17.18 1.38 -4.21
CA GLY A 71 -18.13 0.66 -3.37
C GLY A 71 -17.56 0.24 -2.00
N GLY A 72 -18.31 -0.55 -1.23
CA GLY A 72 -17.83 -1.09 0.06
C GLY A 72 -17.79 -0.07 1.21
N THR A 73 -16.89 -0.22 2.18
CA THR A 73 -16.57 0.80 3.21
C THR A 73 -15.12 1.26 3.07
N TRP A 74 -14.78 2.44 3.59
CA TRP A 74 -13.49 3.09 3.33
C TRP A 74 -12.37 2.56 4.25
N ILE A 75 -12.12 3.25 5.36
CA ILE A 75 -11.14 2.86 6.37
C ILE A 75 -11.90 2.43 7.62
N GLU A 76 -11.47 1.33 8.22
CA GLU A 76 -11.77 1.00 9.59
C GLU A 76 -10.53 1.26 10.45
N TRP A 77 -10.75 2.07 11.49
CA TRP A 77 -9.72 2.47 12.45
C TRP A 77 -9.84 1.60 13.69
N LEU A 78 -8.77 0.89 14.04
CA LEU A 78 -8.72 -0.03 15.18
C LEU A 78 -7.67 0.44 16.19
N ASP A 79 -7.81 0.01 17.44
CA ASP A 79 -6.81 0.20 18.51
C ASP A 79 -6.35 1.66 18.69
N GLY A 80 -7.29 2.60 18.60
CA GLY A 80 -7.04 4.03 18.81
C GLY A 80 -6.34 4.74 17.64
N MET A 81 -6.19 4.07 16.48
CA MET A 81 -5.71 4.70 15.26
C MET A 81 -6.74 5.70 14.71
N SER A 82 -6.28 6.71 13.96
CA SER A 82 -7.14 7.70 13.32
C SER A 82 -6.36 8.55 12.31
N GLU A 83 -7.04 9.53 11.70
CA GLU A 83 -6.39 10.55 10.87
C GLU A 83 -5.42 11.46 11.65
N GLN A 84 -5.43 11.43 12.99
CA GLN A 84 -4.42 12.13 13.80
C GLN A 84 -3.07 11.42 13.78
N THR A 85 -3.05 10.11 13.54
CA THR A 85 -1.82 9.30 13.54
C THR A 85 -1.40 8.84 12.15
N VAL A 86 -2.32 8.84 11.18
CA VAL A 86 -2.09 8.44 9.78
C VAL A 86 -2.61 9.52 8.85
N LEU A 87 -1.78 9.94 7.90
CA LEU A 87 -2.17 10.98 6.96
C LEU A 87 -3.09 10.41 5.88
N VAL A 88 -4.29 10.97 5.76
CA VAL A 88 -5.27 10.63 4.72
C VAL A 88 -5.53 11.85 3.85
N ARG A 89 -5.20 11.79 2.56
CA ARG A 89 -5.47 12.91 1.61
C ARG A 89 -5.61 12.48 0.16
N ASP A 90 -6.27 13.32 -0.63
CA ASP A 90 -6.37 13.18 -2.09
C ASP A 90 -6.93 11.83 -2.57
N ASN A 91 -7.74 11.16 -1.76
CA ASN A 91 -8.39 9.90 -2.14
C ASN A 91 -9.73 10.17 -2.84
N TRP A 92 -10.00 9.45 -3.92
CA TRP A 92 -11.28 9.48 -4.62
C TRP A 92 -12.23 8.43 -4.01
N LEU A 93 -13.23 8.88 -3.26
CA LEU A 93 -14.11 8.00 -2.48
C LEU A 93 -15.53 7.84 -3.06
N GLU A 94 -15.96 8.81 -3.88
CA GLU A 94 -17.33 8.93 -4.37
C GLU A 94 -17.37 9.46 -5.80
N GLY A 95 -18.47 9.17 -6.52
CA GLY A 95 -18.67 9.56 -7.91
C GLY A 95 -18.00 8.63 -8.93
N ASP A 96 -18.25 8.87 -10.22
CA ASP A 96 -17.69 8.07 -11.31
C ASP A 96 -16.19 8.40 -11.51
N PRO A 97 -15.28 7.44 -11.25
CA PRO A 97 -13.84 7.62 -11.50
C PRO A 97 -13.51 7.69 -13.01
N GLY A 98 -14.45 7.36 -13.90
CA GLY A 98 -14.26 7.37 -15.34
C GLY A 98 -13.52 6.15 -15.86
N PHE A 99 -13.80 4.96 -15.31
CA PHE A 99 -13.33 3.69 -15.89
C PHE A 99 -14.03 3.38 -17.21
N VAL A 100 -13.40 2.60 -18.09
CA VAL A 100 -13.93 2.24 -19.41
C VAL A 100 -15.10 1.26 -19.30
N ALA A 101 -14.90 0.11 -18.65
CA ALA A 101 -15.93 -0.93 -18.46
C ALA A 101 -15.60 -1.79 -17.23
N PRO A 102 -15.72 -1.25 -16.00
CA PRO A 102 -15.33 -1.93 -14.77
C PRO A 102 -16.14 -3.21 -14.49
N GLU A 103 -17.38 -3.29 -14.98
CA GLU A 103 -18.23 -4.49 -14.94
C GLU A 103 -17.70 -5.65 -15.78
N LYS A 104 -16.83 -5.35 -16.76
CA LYS A 104 -16.09 -6.33 -17.57
C LYS A 104 -14.63 -6.47 -17.13
N GLY A 105 -14.27 -5.86 -16.00
CA GLY A 105 -12.89 -5.83 -15.49
C GLY A 105 -11.96 -4.84 -16.20
N ASP A 106 -12.48 -3.95 -17.06
CA ASP A 106 -11.67 -2.93 -17.75
C ASP A 106 -11.62 -1.63 -16.94
N PHE A 107 -10.60 -1.55 -16.09
CA PHE A 107 -10.30 -0.41 -15.21
C PHE A 107 -9.38 0.64 -15.85
N ARG A 108 -9.22 0.64 -17.18
CA ARG A 108 -8.51 1.74 -17.85
C ARG A 108 -9.27 3.05 -17.65
N LEU A 109 -8.54 4.17 -17.62
CA LEU A 109 -9.13 5.49 -17.41
C LEU A 109 -9.52 6.13 -18.75
N LYS A 110 -10.80 6.52 -18.87
CA LYS A 110 -11.28 7.40 -19.96
C LYS A 110 -10.40 8.64 -20.04
N LYS A 111 -10.26 9.23 -21.24
CA LYS A 111 -9.50 10.48 -21.43
C LYS A 111 -10.04 11.63 -20.58
N THR A 112 -11.34 11.64 -20.33
CA THR A 112 -12.07 12.63 -19.52
C THR A 112 -12.11 12.29 -18.03
N SER A 113 -11.48 11.19 -17.59
CA SER A 113 -11.52 10.76 -16.19
C SER A 113 -11.02 11.87 -15.25
N PRO A 114 -11.76 12.17 -14.17
CA PRO A 114 -11.33 13.15 -13.17
C PRO A 114 -10.05 12.72 -12.44
N LEU A 115 -9.78 11.41 -12.34
CA LEU A 115 -8.60 10.87 -11.69
C LEU A 115 -7.29 11.28 -12.36
N ARG A 116 -7.32 11.64 -13.65
CA ARG A 116 -6.13 12.16 -14.34
C ARG A 116 -5.63 13.46 -13.72
N ARG A 117 -6.51 14.30 -13.15
CA ARG A 117 -6.13 15.52 -12.41
C ARG A 117 -5.47 15.21 -11.06
N LEU A 118 -5.78 14.06 -10.46
CA LEU A 118 -5.13 13.56 -9.24
C LEU A 118 -3.78 12.87 -9.53
N GLY A 119 -3.33 12.87 -10.80
CA GLY A 119 -2.03 12.34 -11.20
C GLY A 119 -2.04 10.85 -11.55
N PHE A 120 -3.20 10.19 -11.59
CA PHE A 120 -3.28 8.79 -12.01
C PHE A 120 -2.87 8.63 -13.47
N LYS A 121 -1.97 7.67 -13.69
CA LYS A 121 -1.47 7.28 -15.01
C LYS A 121 -1.88 5.85 -15.28
N GLU A 122 -2.22 5.58 -16.53
CA GLU A 122 -2.56 4.23 -16.97
C GLU A 122 -1.35 3.31 -16.80
N ILE A 123 -1.57 2.12 -16.22
CA ILE A 123 -0.55 1.09 -16.12
C ILE A 123 -0.30 0.57 -17.55
N PRO A 124 0.94 0.57 -18.06
CA PRO A 124 1.23 0.11 -19.40
C PRO A 124 1.24 -1.43 -19.44
N VAL A 125 0.08 -2.06 -19.30
CA VAL A 125 -0.06 -3.53 -19.18
C VAL A 125 0.59 -4.28 -20.36
N ALA A 126 0.57 -3.70 -21.56
CA ALA A 126 1.25 -4.27 -22.73
C ALA A 126 2.79 -4.32 -22.61
N ARG A 127 3.39 -3.59 -21.66
CA ARG A 127 4.83 -3.47 -21.45
C ARG A 127 5.33 -4.13 -20.16
N ILE A 128 4.44 -4.74 -19.37
CA ILE A 128 4.80 -5.46 -18.14
C ILE A 128 4.77 -6.98 -18.39
N GLY A 129 5.46 -7.73 -17.55
CA GLY A 129 5.58 -9.19 -17.69
C GLY A 129 6.83 -9.63 -18.47
N LEU A 130 6.82 -10.88 -18.92
CA LEU A 130 7.97 -11.52 -19.57
C LEU A 130 8.23 -10.85 -20.93
N GLN A 131 9.34 -10.12 -21.02
CA GLN A 131 9.79 -9.46 -22.25
C GLN A 131 10.91 -10.26 -22.90
N PRO A 132 10.99 -10.29 -24.25
CA PRO A 132 12.11 -10.93 -24.93
C PRO A 132 13.43 -10.24 -24.61
N ASP A 133 14.46 -11.04 -24.34
CA ASP A 133 15.85 -10.57 -24.23
C ASP A 133 16.83 -11.67 -24.68
N ARG A 134 18.13 -11.43 -24.53
CA ARG A 134 19.18 -12.40 -24.94
C ARG A 134 19.10 -13.76 -24.24
N TYR A 135 18.42 -13.84 -23.09
CA TYR A 135 18.21 -15.07 -22.33
C TYR A 135 16.80 -15.64 -22.52
N ARG A 136 15.86 -14.83 -23.02
CA ARG A 136 14.44 -15.15 -23.19
C ARG A 136 14.02 -14.84 -24.61
N THR A 137 14.22 -15.77 -25.52
CA THR A 137 13.84 -15.58 -26.93
C THR A 137 12.32 -15.49 -27.07
N ALA A 138 11.83 -14.79 -28.09
CA ALA A 138 10.40 -14.64 -28.36
C ALA A 138 9.67 -16.00 -28.48
N ALA A 139 10.35 -17.01 -29.03
CA ALA A 139 9.84 -18.38 -29.14
C ALA A 139 9.62 -19.07 -27.78
N ALA A 140 10.47 -18.79 -26.78
CA ALA A 140 10.32 -19.33 -25.43
C ALA A 140 9.15 -18.68 -24.67
N ILE A 141 8.83 -17.43 -24.98
CA ILE A 141 7.74 -16.68 -24.34
C ILE A 141 6.36 -17.09 -24.90
N ALA A 142 6.29 -17.46 -26.18
CA ALA A 142 5.04 -17.88 -26.82
C ALA A 142 4.45 -19.16 -26.21
N ARG A 143 5.29 -20.10 -25.74
CA ARG A 143 4.87 -21.39 -25.14
C ARG A 143 4.22 -21.30 -23.75
N VAL A 144 4.23 -20.13 -23.11
CA VAL A 144 3.67 -19.91 -21.76
C VAL A 144 2.28 -19.26 -21.82
N LYS A 145 1.79 -18.91 -23.02
CA LYS A 145 0.52 -18.21 -23.24
C LYS A 145 -0.61 -19.10 -23.81
N GLU A 146 -0.39 -20.41 -23.88
CA GLU A 146 -1.41 -21.44 -24.15
C GLU A 146 -1.85 -22.09 -22.83
#